data_AF-I0GZV5-F1
#
_entry.id   AF-I0GZV5-F1
#
_cell.length_a   1.000
_cell.length_b   1.000
_cell.length_c   1.000
_cell.angle_alpha   90.00
_cell.angle_beta   90.00
_cell.angle_gamma   90.00
#
_symmetry.space_group_name_H-M   'P 1'
#
loop_
_entity.id
_entity.type
_entity.pdbx_description
1 polymer ?
#
loop_
_entity_poly.entity_id
_entity_poly.type
_entity_poly.pdbx_seq_one_letter_code
_entity_poly.pdbx_strand_id
1 'polypeptide(L)'
;MSGAATRQTGRVLLKDIRAIVSEPVVLSPEDPSAENANTNWFGAPPHERMGLSADEVVATLEETAFVLREQVAGAGHQGSATFYVWHDAVAGQLRCSAGTCKPSDLPFETPYQVTDDLRAIVVEFLEDRAPGSIAWGQMEPVPYPEETDEAGLAVWAFDLTPFGR
;
A
#
# COMPACT_ATOMS: atom_id res chain seq x y z
N MET A 1 39.32 2.54 -2.25
CA MET A 1 38.75 3.82 -2.75
C MET A 1 37.24 3.67 -2.71
N SER A 2 36.58 4.22 -1.69
CA SER A 2 35.16 4.02 -1.42
C SER A 2 34.61 5.26 -0.72
N GLY A 3 33.35 5.61 -1.01
CA GLY A 3 32.54 6.50 -0.18
C GLY A 3 32.19 7.85 -0.80
N ALA A 4 30.96 7.96 -1.32
CA ALA A 4 29.94 8.91 -0.84
C ALA A 4 28.85 9.12 -1.91
N ALA A 5 27.80 8.30 -1.87
CA ALA A 5 26.54 8.57 -2.55
C ALA A 5 25.39 8.46 -1.53
N THR A 6 25.49 9.20 -0.42
CA THR A 6 24.61 9.04 0.76
C THR A 6 23.50 10.11 0.80
N ARG A 7 22.92 10.49 -0.34
CA ARG A 7 21.79 11.46 -0.39
C ARG A 7 20.68 11.15 -1.39
N GLN A 8 20.74 10.03 -2.13
CA GLN A 8 19.90 9.84 -3.33
C GLN A 8 18.65 8.96 -3.12
N THR A 9 18.59 8.11 -2.09
CA THR A 9 17.77 6.90 -2.18
C THR A 9 16.31 7.06 -1.74
N GLY A 10 15.96 7.82 -0.70
CA GLY A 10 14.54 8.05 -0.32
C GLY A 10 13.70 8.78 -1.37
N ARG A 11 14.36 9.41 -2.36
CA ARG A 11 13.69 9.96 -3.54
C ARG A 11 13.17 8.90 -4.50
N VAL A 12 13.65 7.66 -4.42
CA VAL A 12 13.26 6.58 -5.32
C VAL A 12 11.85 6.11 -4.98
N LEU A 13 11.55 5.77 -3.72
CA LEU A 13 10.20 5.37 -3.31
C LEU A 13 9.12 6.42 -3.66
N LEU A 14 9.35 7.69 -3.30
CA LEU A 14 8.39 8.77 -3.63
C LEU A 14 8.26 9.03 -5.14
N LYS A 15 9.30 8.74 -5.92
CA LYS A 15 9.24 8.86 -7.38
C LYS A 15 8.47 7.68 -7.98
N ASP A 16 8.67 6.48 -7.46
CA ASP A 16 8.03 5.26 -7.95
C ASP A 16 6.52 5.27 -7.64
N ILE A 17 6.10 5.77 -6.47
CA ILE A 17 4.67 6.00 -6.17
C ILE A 17 4.04 6.99 -7.16
N ARG A 18 4.75 8.07 -7.52
CA ARG A 18 4.26 9.01 -8.54
C ARG A 18 4.27 8.42 -9.94
N ALA A 19 5.11 7.42 -10.21
CA ALA A 19 5.17 6.79 -11.52
C ALA A 19 3.94 5.93 -11.80
N ILE A 20 3.22 5.45 -10.77
CA ILE A 20 1.98 4.67 -10.91
C ILE A 20 1.02 5.32 -11.92
N VAL A 21 0.78 6.63 -11.79
CA VAL A 21 -0.19 7.33 -12.64
C VAL A 21 0.30 7.61 -14.06
N SER A 22 1.54 7.24 -14.38
CA SER A 22 2.07 7.31 -15.75
C SER A 22 1.68 6.07 -16.57
N GLU A 23 1.23 5.00 -15.91
CA GLU A 23 0.78 3.78 -16.54
C GLU A 23 -0.76 3.73 -16.55
N PRO A 24 -1.41 3.28 -17.64
CA PRO A 24 -2.86 3.13 -17.66
C PRO A 24 -3.32 2.10 -16.64
N VAL A 25 -4.31 2.46 -15.81
CA VAL A 25 -4.96 1.51 -14.90
C VAL A 25 -5.80 0.51 -15.68
N VAL A 26 -5.64 -0.78 -15.37
CA VAL A 26 -6.42 -1.87 -15.96
C VAL A 26 -7.68 -2.11 -15.12
N LEU A 27 -8.85 -1.81 -15.66
CA LEU A 27 -10.15 -2.09 -15.02
C LEU A 27 -10.93 -3.04 -15.93
N SER A 28 -11.13 -4.28 -15.49
CA SER A 28 -11.80 -5.34 -16.24
C SER A 28 -12.64 -6.19 -15.27
N PRO A 29 -13.90 -5.80 -15.02
CA PRO A 29 -14.81 -6.55 -14.14
C PRO A 29 -15.01 -8.00 -14.56
N GLU A 30 -14.90 -8.29 -15.86
CA GLU A 30 -15.00 -9.63 -16.45
C GLU A 30 -13.73 -10.48 -16.29
N ASP A 31 -12.58 -9.87 -16.03
CA ASP A 31 -11.30 -10.55 -15.78
C ASP A 31 -10.57 -9.91 -14.58
N PRO A 32 -11.00 -10.21 -13.34
CA PRO A 32 -10.34 -9.71 -12.14
C PRO A 32 -8.85 -10.10 -12.05
N SER A 33 -8.42 -11.15 -12.75
CA SER A 33 -7.02 -11.57 -12.76
C SER A 33 -6.13 -10.62 -13.56
N ALA A 34 -6.67 -9.95 -14.59
CA ALA A 34 -5.98 -8.93 -15.35
C ALA A 34 -5.70 -7.67 -14.50
N GLU A 35 -6.58 -7.35 -13.56
CA GLU A 35 -6.43 -6.19 -12.66
C GLU A 35 -5.25 -6.34 -11.69
N ASN A 36 -4.73 -7.56 -11.48
CA ASN A 36 -3.50 -7.79 -10.71
C ASN A 36 -2.30 -7.04 -11.29
N ALA A 37 -2.32 -6.69 -12.58
CA ALA A 37 -1.31 -5.87 -13.23
C ALA A 37 -1.17 -4.48 -12.59
N ASN A 38 -2.20 -3.98 -11.89
CA ASN A 38 -2.15 -2.71 -11.17
C ASN A 38 -1.38 -2.79 -9.84
N THR A 39 -1.00 -4.00 -9.41
CA THR A 39 -0.33 -4.18 -8.11
C THR A 39 1.11 -3.69 -8.18
N ASN A 40 1.41 -2.71 -7.36
CA ASN A 40 2.74 -2.15 -7.17
C ASN A 40 3.27 -2.51 -5.79
N TRP A 41 4.56 -2.85 -5.72
CA TRP A 41 5.27 -3.17 -4.49
C TRP A 41 6.44 -2.20 -4.29
N PHE A 42 6.50 -1.60 -3.11
CA PHE A 42 7.54 -0.68 -2.71
C PHE A 42 8.31 -1.26 -1.54
N GLY A 43 9.54 -1.70 -1.83
CA GLY A 43 10.54 -1.95 -0.82
C GLY A 43 11.34 -0.68 -0.54
N ALA A 44 11.89 -0.58 0.67
CA ALA A 44 12.91 0.40 1.00
C ALA A 44 13.88 -0.24 1.99
N PRO A 45 15.19 -0.28 1.73
CA PRO A 45 16.15 -0.79 2.71
C PRO A 45 16.14 0.09 3.98
N PRO A 46 16.55 -0.45 5.16
CA PRO A 46 16.37 0.24 6.45
C PRO A 46 16.95 1.66 6.52
N HIS A 47 18.08 1.91 5.84
CA HIS A 47 18.71 3.23 5.80
C HIS A 47 17.93 4.26 4.98
N GLU A 48 17.08 3.81 4.06
CA GLU A 48 16.19 4.66 3.27
C GLU A 48 14.93 5.01 4.04
N ARG A 49 14.34 4.03 4.75
CA ARG A 49 13.17 4.24 5.62
C ARG A 49 13.42 5.34 6.66
N MET A 50 14.62 5.36 7.25
CA MET A 50 15.03 6.41 8.22
C MET A 50 15.08 7.83 7.65
N GLY A 51 15.18 7.98 6.33
CA GLY A 51 15.23 9.27 5.65
C GLY A 51 13.90 9.75 5.08
N LEU A 52 12.84 8.95 5.21
CA LEU A 52 11.50 9.22 4.69
C LEU A 52 10.58 9.73 5.81
N SER A 53 9.80 10.78 5.52
CA SER A 53 8.68 11.14 6.39
C SER A 53 7.44 10.32 6.04
N ALA A 54 6.75 9.80 7.05
CA ALA A 54 5.44 9.17 6.85
C ALA A 54 4.47 10.12 6.14
N ASP A 55 4.48 11.40 6.52
CA ASP A 55 3.58 12.40 5.94
C ASP A 55 3.88 12.65 4.45
N GLU A 56 5.15 12.56 4.03
CA GLU A 56 5.52 12.70 2.61
C GLU A 56 5.03 11.51 1.76
N VAL A 57 5.13 10.30 2.31
CA VAL A 57 4.65 9.08 1.65
C VAL A 57 3.12 9.09 1.57
N VAL A 58 2.43 9.44 2.66
CA VAL A 58 0.96 9.58 2.72
C VAL A 58 0.49 10.59 1.68
N ALA A 59 1.04 11.81 1.69
CA ALA A 59 0.64 12.85 0.74
C ALA A 59 0.86 12.42 -0.72
N THR A 60 1.94 11.69 -0.99
CA THR A 60 2.21 11.19 -2.34
C THR A 60 1.21 10.10 -2.77
N LEU A 61 0.80 9.21 -1.86
CA LEU A 61 -0.22 8.18 -2.13
C LEU A 61 -1.60 8.78 -2.34
N GLU A 62 -1.99 9.76 -1.52
CA GLU A 62 -3.25 10.48 -1.67
C GLU A 62 -3.29 11.24 -3.01
N GLU A 63 -2.21 11.96 -3.35
CA GLU A 63 -2.08 12.65 -4.65
C GLU A 63 -2.24 11.66 -5.82
N THR A 64 -1.57 10.52 -5.77
CA THR A 64 -1.71 9.43 -6.73
C THR A 64 -3.16 8.94 -6.83
N ALA A 65 -3.84 8.72 -5.70
CA ALA A 65 -5.23 8.26 -5.68
C ALA A 65 -6.19 9.26 -6.33
N PHE A 66 -6.01 10.56 -6.08
CA PHE A 66 -6.77 11.62 -6.74
C PHE A 66 -6.55 11.65 -8.26
N VAL A 67 -5.31 11.52 -8.71
CA VAL A 67 -5.01 11.48 -10.16
C VAL A 67 -5.58 10.23 -10.81
N LEU A 68 -5.50 9.06 -10.17
CA LEU A 68 -6.12 7.83 -10.66
C LEU A 68 -7.63 7.98 -10.81
N ARG A 69 -8.29 8.65 -9.86
CA ARG A 69 -9.74 8.90 -9.96
C ARG A 69 -10.10 9.69 -11.21
N GLU A 70 -9.34 10.73 -11.54
CA GLU A 70 -9.55 11.51 -12.76
C GLU A 70 -9.31 10.67 -14.02
N GLN A 71 -8.33 9.76 -14.01
CA GLN A 71 -8.09 8.83 -15.12
C GLN A 71 -9.25 7.85 -15.32
N VAL A 72 -9.76 7.26 -14.23
CA VAL A 72 -10.91 6.34 -14.26
C VAL A 72 -12.16 7.06 -14.78
N ALA A 73 -12.39 8.30 -14.34
CA ALA A 73 -13.48 9.14 -14.83
C ALA A 73 -13.32 9.47 -16.33
N GLY A 74 -12.11 9.85 -16.76
CA GLY A 74 -11.80 10.13 -18.16
C GLY A 74 -11.91 8.92 -19.09
N ALA A 75 -11.68 7.72 -18.57
CA ALA A 75 -11.84 6.45 -19.30
C ALA A 75 -13.30 6.01 -19.45
N GLY A 76 -14.24 6.66 -18.75
CA GLY A 76 -15.67 6.37 -18.84
C GLY A 76 -16.11 5.11 -18.09
N HIS A 77 -15.33 4.61 -17.14
CA HIS A 77 -15.70 3.47 -16.30
C HIS A 77 -17.02 3.74 -15.54
N GLN A 78 -17.95 2.79 -15.58
CA GLN A 78 -19.30 2.94 -15.00
C GLN A 78 -19.51 2.09 -13.73
N GLY A 79 -18.52 1.31 -13.33
CA GLY A 79 -18.57 0.44 -12.16
C GLY A 79 -17.87 1.04 -10.93
N SER A 80 -17.97 0.33 -9.81
CA SER A 80 -17.10 0.62 -8.66
C SER A 80 -15.63 0.44 -9.05
N ALA A 81 -14.78 1.31 -8.55
CA ALA A 81 -13.33 1.17 -8.63
C ALA A 81 -12.71 1.67 -7.33
N THR A 82 -11.75 0.93 -6.79
CA THR A 82 -11.08 1.25 -5.53
C THR A 82 -9.58 1.20 -5.72
N PHE A 83 -8.87 2.23 -5.27
CA PHE A 83 -7.44 2.19 -5.03
C PHE A 83 -7.20 1.83 -3.57
N TYR A 84 -6.31 0.90 -3.29
CA TYR A 84 -6.08 0.45 -1.92
C TYR A 84 -4.60 0.24 -1.63
N VAL A 85 -4.21 0.50 -0.38
CA VAL A 85 -2.83 0.48 0.11
C VAL A 85 -2.77 -0.36 1.38
N TRP A 86 -1.73 -1.20 1.49
CA TRP A 86 -1.48 -2.02 2.68
C TRP A 86 0.01 -2.22 2.91
N HIS A 87 0.37 -2.59 4.14
CA HIS A 87 1.70 -3.05 4.47
C HIS A 87 1.70 -4.60 4.47
N ASP A 88 2.49 -5.20 3.59
CA ASP A 88 2.81 -6.63 3.68
C ASP A 88 4.01 -6.79 4.62
N ALA A 89 3.73 -7.07 5.90
CA ALA A 89 4.75 -7.27 6.93
C ALA A 89 5.59 -8.54 6.71
N VAL A 90 5.09 -9.54 5.98
CA VAL A 90 5.85 -10.76 5.66
C VAL A 90 6.94 -10.43 4.65
N ALA A 91 6.62 -9.64 3.63
CA ALA A 91 7.58 -9.18 2.63
C ALA A 91 8.33 -7.90 3.05
N GLY A 92 7.86 -7.21 4.10
CA GLY A 92 8.28 -5.86 4.50
C GLY A 92 8.11 -4.86 3.36
N GLN A 93 6.96 -4.88 2.69
CA GLN A 93 6.68 -4.03 1.52
C GLN A 93 5.44 -3.19 1.76
N LEU A 94 5.50 -1.92 1.37
CA LEU A 94 4.29 -1.16 1.14
C LEU A 94 3.75 -1.54 -0.23
N ARG A 95 2.47 -1.90 -0.31
CA ARG A 95 1.84 -2.28 -1.57
C ARG A 95 0.61 -1.42 -1.83
N CYS A 96 0.32 -1.23 -3.10
CA CYS A 96 -0.94 -0.67 -3.51
C CYS A 96 -1.43 -1.32 -4.80
N SER A 97 -2.73 -1.26 -5.02
CA SER A 97 -3.34 -1.72 -6.27
C SER A 97 -4.66 -0.99 -6.51
N ALA A 98 -5.21 -1.15 -7.71
CA ALA A 98 -6.52 -0.65 -8.08
C ALA A 98 -7.32 -1.78 -8.74
N GLY A 99 -8.62 -1.81 -8.51
CA GLY A 99 -9.49 -2.80 -9.14
C GLY A 99 -10.97 -2.43 -9.09
N THR A 100 -11.79 -3.19 -9.81
CA THR A 100 -13.23 -3.00 -9.96
C THR A 100 -14.03 -3.60 -8.81
N CYS A 101 -13.58 -3.32 -7.58
CA CYS A 101 -14.17 -3.79 -6.34
C CYS A 101 -14.61 -2.61 -5.47
N LYS A 102 -15.44 -2.90 -4.47
CA LYS A 102 -15.73 -1.98 -3.36
C LYS A 102 -14.70 -2.20 -2.25
N PRO A 103 -14.51 -1.24 -1.33
CA PRO A 103 -13.65 -1.43 -0.17
C PRO A 103 -14.01 -2.66 0.70
N SER A 104 -15.27 -3.13 0.68
CA SER A 104 -15.71 -4.32 1.42
C SER A 104 -15.41 -5.65 0.72
N ASP A 105 -15.01 -5.60 -0.56
CA ASP A 105 -14.89 -6.76 -1.44
C ASP A 105 -13.49 -6.84 -2.08
N LEU A 106 -12.46 -6.32 -1.39
CA LEU A 106 -11.07 -6.36 -1.85
C LEU A 106 -10.57 -7.81 -1.97
N PRO A 107 -9.69 -8.11 -2.96
CA PRO A 107 -9.30 -9.48 -3.32
C PRO A 107 -8.20 -10.05 -2.40
N PHE A 108 -8.34 -9.89 -1.07
CA PHE A 108 -7.43 -10.50 -0.10
C PHE A 108 -7.90 -11.91 0.28
N GLU A 109 -6.97 -12.86 0.32
CA GLU A 109 -7.21 -14.22 0.82
C GLU A 109 -7.23 -14.29 2.35
N THR A 110 -6.75 -13.25 3.02
CA THR A 110 -6.67 -13.11 4.48
C THR A 110 -7.71 -12.09 4.96
N PRO A 111 -8.29 -12.25 6.16
CA PRO A 111 -9.11 -11.22 6.77
C PRO A 111 -8.40 -9.86 6.78
N TYR A 112 -9.13 -8.82 6.40
CA TYR A 112 -8.64 -7.46 6.37
C TYR A 112 -9.67 -6.49 6.95
N GLN A 113 -9.19 -5.34 7.39
CA GLN A 113 -10.02 -4.26 7.89
C GLN A 113 -9.69 -2.97 7.15
N VAL A 114 -10.73 -2.36 6.58
CA VAL A 114 -10.62 -1.04 5.96
C VAL A 114 -10.43 0.00 7.06
N THR A 115 -9.43 0.86 6.91
CA THR A 115 -9.12 1.96 7.82
C THR A 115 -8.99 3.27 7.05
N ASP A 116 -9.38 4.37 7.69
CA ASP A 116 -9.15 5.73 7.18
C ASP A 116 -7.72 6.22 7.52
N ASP A 117 -6.98 5.51 8.39
CA ASP A 117 -5.65 5.90 8.84
C ASP A 117 -4.54 5.31 7.94
N LEU A 118 -4.37 5.90 6.75
CA LEU A 118 -3.25 5.57 5.86
C LEU A 118 -1.88 5.79 6.55
N ARG A 119 -1.80 6.77 7.44
CA ARG A 119 -0.56 7.13 8.11
C ARG A 119 -0.07 6.01 9.02
N ALA A 120 -0.97 5.33 9.74
CA ALA A 120 -0.62 4.18 10.56
C ALA A 120 0.05 3.06 9.73
N ILE A 121 -0.52 2.74 8.56
CA ILE A 121 0.05 1.74 7.63
C ILE A 121 1.45 2.14 7.18
N VAL A 122 1.63 3.41 6.80
CA VAL A 122 2.92 3.94 6.34
C VAL A 122 3.96 3.96 7.47
N VAL A 123 3.57 4.35 8.69
CA VAL A 123 4.47 4.34 9.85
C VAL A 123 4.95 2.92 10.13
N GLU A 124 4.04 1.94 10.13
CA GLU A 124 4.40 0.53 10.33
C GLU A 124 5.42 0.06 9.29
N PHE A 125 5.19 0.37 8.01
CA PHE A 125 6.15 0.06 6.93
C PHE A 125 7.53 0.71 7.14
N LEU A 126 7.56 1.98 7.55
CA LEU A 126 8.83 2.71 7.76
C LEU A 126 9.57 2.23 9.01
N GLU A 127 8.85 1.80 10.04
CA GLU A 127 9.41 1.31 11.30
C GLU A 127 9.77 -0.18 11.27
N ASP A 128 9.23 -0.95 10.31
CA ASP A 128 9.64 -2.33 10.09
C ASP A 128 11.14 -2.37 9.77
N ARG A 129 11.92 -2.98 10.66
CA ARG A 129 13.38 -3.09 10.56
C ARG A 129 13.86 -4.50 10.30
N ALA A 130 12.94 -5.48 10.25
CA ALA A 130 13.29 -6.88 10.04
C ALA A 130 12.20 -7.63 9.23
N PRO A 131 12.07 -7.32 7.92
CA PRO A 131 11.18 -8.04 7.01
C PRO A 131 11.42 -9.55 7.11
N GLY A 132 10.37 -10.32 7.38
CA GLY A 132 10.44 -11.79 7.44
C GLY A 132 11.17 -12.39 8.64
N SER A 133 11.48 -11.62 9.69
CA SER A 133 12.03 -12.17 10.94
C SER A 133 10.98 -12.24 12.05
N ILE A 134 10.46 -13.44 12.32
CA ILE A 134 9.93 -13.73 13.65
C ILE A 134 11.14 -13.67 14.60
N ALA A 135 11.12 -12.76 15.58
CA ALA A 135 12.21 -12.62 16.55
C ALA A 135 12.27 -13.84 17.49
N TRP A 136 12.85 -14.94 17.03
CA TRP A 136 13.17 -16.10 17.86
C TRP A 136 14.38 -15.78 18.75
N GLY A 137 14.16 -15.08 19.86
CA GLY A 137 15.25 -14.76 20.79
C GLY A 137 14.92 -13.95 22.05
N GLN A 138 13.71 -13.40 22.18
CA GLN A 138 13.27 -12.72 23.41
C GLN A 138 11.95 -13.33 23.91
N MET A 139 11.98 -14.62 24.28
CA MET A 139 10.85 -15.26 24.94
C MET A 139 11.06 -15.23 26.45
N GLU A 140 10.53 -14.19 27.11
CA GLU A 140 9.92 -14.43 28.42
C GLU A 140 8.61 -15.20 28.17
N PRO A 141 8.25 -16.20 28.99
CA PRO A 141 6.98 -16.91 28.82
C PRO A 141 5.84 -15.91 29.01
N VAL A 142 5.23 -15.50 27.89
CA VAL A 142 4.06 -14.62 27.89
C VAL A 142 2.88 -15.47 28.38
N PRO A 143 2.15 -15.07 29.44
CA PRO A 143 0.89 -15.71 29.78
C PRO A 143 -0.03 -15.61 28.56
N TYR A 144 -0.63 -16.73 28.15
CA TYR A 144 -1.55 -16.81 27.02
C TYR A 144 -2.56 -15.65 27.08
N PRO A 145 -2.49 -14.66 26.17
CA PRO A 145 -3.59 -13.72 26.04
C PRO A 145 -4.80 -14.51 25.52
N GLU A 146 -5.95 -14.31 26.16
CA GLU A 146 -7.25 -14.68 25.59
C GLU A 146 -7.28 -14.14 24.16
N GLU A 147 -7.63 -14.99 23.20
CA GLU A 147 -7.67 -14.76 21.75
C GLU A 147 -7.65 -13.26 21.41
N THR A 148 -6.44 -12.70 21.24
CA THR A 148 -6.29 -11.40 20.60
C THR A 148 -6.96 -11.58 19.25
N ASP A 149 -8.07 -10.89 19.02
CA ASP A 149 -8.67 -10.73 17.69
C ASP A 149 -7.51 -10.65 16.70
N GLU A 150 -7.35 -11.65 15.82
CA GLU A 150 -6.33 -11.60 14.78
C GLU A 150 -6.63 -10.32 14.00
N ALA A 151 -5.90 -9.25 14.31
CA ALA A 151 -6.14 -7.94 13.72
C ALA A 151 -5.91 -8.13 12.23
N GLY A 152 -7.02 -8.16 11.47
CA GLY A 152 -6.98 -8.36 10.03
C GLY A 152 -6.05 -7.34 9.39
N LEU A 153 -5.53 -7.68 8.22
CA LEU A 153 -4.67 -6.79 7.44
C LEU A 153 -5.28 -5.38 7.38
N ALA A 154 -4.58 -4.36 7.87
CA ALA A 154 -5.03 -2.99 7.76
C ALA A 154 -4.89 -2.53 6.30
N VAL A 155 -6.00 -2.08 5.72
CA VAL A 155 -6.04 -1.62 4.33
C VAL A 155 -6.66 -0.23 4.28
N TRP A 156 -5.94 0.72 3.72
CA TRP A 156 -6.53 1.99 3.36
C TRP A 156 -7.14 1.88 1.97
N ALA A 157 -8.38 2.35 1.80
CA ALA A 157 -9.11 2.25 0.55
C ALA A 157 -9.67 3.62 0.15
N PHE A 158 -9.51 3.96 -1.13
CA PHE A 158 -9.95 5.21 -1.72
C PHE A 158 -10.85 4.93 -2.92
N ASP A 159 -12.05 5.50 -2.89
CA ASP A 159 -13.04 5.35 -3.94
C ASP A 159 -12.63 6.13 -5.20
N LEU A 160 -12.34 5.39 -6.27
CA LEU A 160 -12.05 5.92 -7.60
C LEU A 160 -13.32 6.08 -8.44
N THR A 161 -14.47 5.63 -7.96
CA THR A 161 -15.73 5.68 -8.71
C THR A 161 -16.02 7.13 -9.12
N PRO A 162 -16.20 7.41 -10.42
CA PRO A 162 -16.53 8.74 -10.90
C PRO A 162 -17.84 9.20 -10.28
N PHE A 163 -17.92 10.45 -9.82
CA PHE A 163 -19.19 11.00 -9.38
C PHE A 163 -20.13 11.05 -10.59
N GLY A 164 -21.31 10.43 -10.46
CA GLY A 164 -22.25 10.20 -11.55
C GLY A 164 -22.53 11.44 -12.40
N ARG A 165 -22.52 11.23 -13.72
CA ARG A 165 -23.24 12.06 -14.69
C ARG A 165 -24.14 11.17 -15.53
#